data_AF-A0A512BQJ5-F1
#
_entry.id   AF-A0A512BQJ5-F1
#
_cell.length_a   1.000
_cell.length_b   1.000
_cell.length_c   1.000
_cell.angle_alpha   90.00
_cell.angle_beta   90.00
_cell.angle_gamma   90.00
#
_symmetry.space_group_name_H-M   'P 1'
#
loop_
_entity.id
_entity.type
_entity.pdbx_description
1 polymer ?
#
loop_
_entity_poly.entity_id
_entity_poly.type
_entity_poly.pdbx_seq_one_letter_code
_entity_poly.pdbx_strand_id
1 'polypeptide(L)' 'MRNSVRAKDEDENPRDDPLQNARVLHAQIKGLKKLLELQQWQIETLTDRLYTQQPGGVAARRLLALKRIETKR' A
#
# COMPACT_ATOMS: atom_id res chain seq x y z
N MET A 1 -2.42 30.01 -53.05
CA MET A 1 -3.52 30.32 -52.11
C MET A 1 -3.50 29.29 -50.97
N ARG A 2 -3.32 29.81 -49.75
CA ARG A 2 -3.50 29.26 -48.39
C ARG A 2 -3.60 27.73 -48.16
N ASN A 3 -2.62 27.29 -47.37
CA ASN A 3 -2.60 26.16 -46.43
C ASN A 3 -3.96 25.76 -45.84
N SER A 4 -4.16 24.46 -45.65
CA SER A 4 -4.84 23.93 -44.48
C SER A 4 -4.40 22.48 -44.26
N VAL A 5 -3.25 22.34 -43.59
CA VAL A 5 -2.92 21.15 -42.81
C VAL A 5 -4.08 20.94 -41.85
N ARG A 6 -4.99 20.03 -42.17
CA ARG A 6 -5.95 19.53 -41.20
C ARG A 6 -5.32 18.28 -40.62
N ALA A 7 -4.39 18.49 -39.69
CA ALA A 7 -4.08 17.50 -38.67
C ALA A 7 -5.38 17.29 -37.90
N LYS A 8 -6.19 16.36 -38.40
CA LYS A 8 -7.29 15.78 -37.66
C LYS A 8 -6.67 14.64 -36.88
N ASP A 9 -6.97 14.67 -35.59
CA ASP A 9 -6.90 13.51 -34.72
C ASP A 9 -5.46 13.13 -34.35
N GLU A 10 -4.73 14.07 -33.75
CA GLU A 10 -3.87 13.69 -32.63
C GLU A 10 -4.84 13.20 -31.54
N ASP A 11 -5.06 11.87 -31.54
CA ASP A 11 -5.66 11.14 -30.44
C ASP A 11 -5.02 11.66 -29.14
N GLU A 12 -5.77 12.51 -28.42
CA GLU A 12 -5.51 12.85 -27.03
C GLU A 12 -5.32 11.53 -26.30
N ASN A 13 -4.07 11.19 -26.02
CA ASN A 13 -3.74 10.03 -25.23
C ASN A 13 -4.53 10.20 -23.93
N PRO A 14 -5.40 9.26 -23.51
CA PRO A 14 -6.23 9.40 -22.30
C PRO A 14 -5.41 9.56 -21.00
N ARG A 15 -4.07 9.59 -21.12
CA ARG A 15 -3.10 9.97 -20.10
C ARG A 15 -2.99 11.49 -19.86
N ASP A 16 -3.51 12.34 -20.75
CA ASP A 16 -3.39 13.81 -20.63
C ASP A 16 -4.65 14.51 -20.11
N ASP A 17 -5.75 13.78 -19.84
CA ASP A 17 -6.92 14.35 -19.14
C ASP A 17 -6.64 14.47 -17.63
N PRO A 18 -6.44 15.69 -17.09
CA PRO A 18 -6.12 15.88 -15.67
C PRO A 18 -7.25 15.41 -14.75
N LEU A 19 -8.51 15.48 -15.22
CA LEU A 19 -9.66 15.06 -14.43
C LEU A 19 -9.70 13.54 -14.30
N GLN A 20 -9.46 12.82 -15.39
CA GLN A 20 -9.39 11.37 -15.37
C GLN A 20 -8.21 10.87 -14.51
N ASN A 21 -7.06 11.52 -14.63
CA ASN A 21 -5.90 11.23 -13.79
C ASN A 21 -6.20 11.47 -12.30
N ALA A 22 -6.85 12.59 -11.95
CA ALA A 22 -7.24 12.88 -10.58
C ALA A 22 -8.21 11.83 -10.01
N ARG A 23 -9.16 11.33 -10.82
CA ARG A 23 -10.08 10.25 -10.42
C ARG A 23 -9.36 8.94 -10.16
N VAL A 24 -8.42 8.56 -11.03
CA VAL A 24 -7.62 7.34 -10.86
C VAL A 24 -6.76 7.44 -9.60
N LEU A 25 -6.06 8.55 -9.40
CA LEU A 25 -5.27 8.79 -8.19
C LEU A 25 -6.13 8.75 -6.93
N HIS A 26 -7.32 9.34 -6.94
CA HIS A 26 -8.23 9.29 -5.81
C HIS A 26 -8.66 7.85 -5.46
N ALA A 27 -8.96 7.04 -6.47
CA ALA A 27 -9.28 5.63 -6.28
C ALA A 27 -8.10 4.83 -5.71
N GLN A 28 -6.88 5.07 -6.21
CA GLN A 28 -5.66 4.45 -5.70
C GLN A 28 -5.39 4.85 -4.24
N ILE A 29 -5.48 6.14 -3.90
CA ILE A 29 -5.31 6.64 -2.53
C ILE A 29 -6.32 5.97 -1.60
N LYS A 30 -7.58 5.84 -2.02
CA LYS A 30 -8.62 5.14 -1.23
C LYS A 30 -8.27 3.66 -1.00
N GLY A 31 -7.73 2.99 -2.02
CA GLY A 31 -7.25 1.61 -1.91
C GLY A 31 -6.08 1.48 -0.93
N LEU A 32 -5.09 2.36 -1.05
CA LEU A 32 -3.91 2.38 -0.17
C LEU A 32 -4.29 2.68 1.29
N LYS A 33 -5.25 3.57 1.54
CA LYS A 33 -5.75 3.84 2.90
C LYS A 33 -6.35 2.59 3.54
N LYS A 34 -7.18 1.84 2.81
CA LYS A 34 -7.76 0.59 3.31
C LYS A 34 -6.70 -0.48 3.61
N LEU A 35 -5.67 -0.57 2.75
CA LEU A 35 -4.56 -1.48 2.99
C LEU A 35 -3.77 -1.09 4.26
N LEU A 36 -3.55 0.20 4.46
CA LEU A 36 -2.89 0.71 5.67
C LEU A 36 -3.70 0.39 6.93
N GLU A 37 -5.01 0.62 6.91
CA GLU A 37 -5.93 0.28 8.02
C GLU A 37 -5.87 -1.23 8.35
N LEU A 38 -5.90 -2.08 7.33
CA LEU A 38 -5.77 -3.53 7.51
C LEU A 38 -4.43 -3.91 8.13
N GLN A 39 -3.33 -3.31 7.66
CA GLN A 39 -1.99 -3.57 8.18
C GLN A 39 -1.86 -3.12 9.65
N GLN A 40 -2.42 -1.97 10.00
CA GLN A 40 -2.46 -1.49 11.38
C GLN A 40 -3.20 -2.48 12.29
N TRP A 41 -4.40 -2.92 11.88
CA TRP A 41 -5.16 -3.91 12.63
C TRP A 41 -4.41 -5.25 12.81
N GLN A 42 -3.71 -5.71 11.77
CA GLN A 42 -2.87 -6.91 11.85
C GLN A 42 -1.73 -6.73 12.85
N ILE A 43 -1.06 -5.57 12.86
CA ILE A 43 0.01 -5.25 13.81
C ILE A 43 -0.53 -5.24 15.24
N GLU A 44 -1.67 -4.59 15.48
CA GLU A 44 -2.30 -4.53 16.80
C GLU A 44 -2.66 -5.93 17.30
N THR A 45 -3.29 -6.75 16.45
CA THR A 45 -3.66 -8.13 16.78
C THR A 45 -2.43 -8.99 17.08
N LEU A 46 -1.36 -8.85 16.31
CA LEU A 46 -0.11 -9.58 16.54
C LEU A 46 0.59 -9.10 17.82
N THR A 47 0.55 -7.80 18.09
CA THR A 47 1.10 -7.21 19.31
C THR A 47 0.38 -7.76 20.53
N ASP A 48 -0.95 -7.79 20.53
CA ASP A 48 -1.74 -8.37 21.61
C ASP A 48 -1.37 -9.83 21.88
N ARG A 49 -1.30 -10.64 20.81
CA ARG A 49 -0.87 -12.05 20.89
C ARG A 49 0.58 -12.23 21.35
N LEU A 50 1.48 -11.30 21.01
CA LEU A 50 2.87 -11.38 21.42
C LEU A 50 3.05 -11.00 22.89
N TYR A 51 2.26 -10.05 23.40
CA TYR A 51 2.42 -9.50 24.75
C TYR A 51 1.43 -10.02 25.78
N THR A 52 0.49 -10.89 25.40
CA THR A 52 -0.29 -11.66 26.38
C THR A 52 0.61 -12.42 27.37
N GLN A 53 0.15 -12.47 28.63
CA GLN A 53 0.78 -13.21 29.73
C GLN A 53 0.50 -14.72 29.66
N GLN A 54 -0.33 -15.16 28.71
CA GLN A 54 -0.59 -16.57 28.47
C GLN A 54 0.68 -17.28 27.95
N PRO A 55 0.80 -18.62 28.15
CA PRO A 55 1.95 -19.39 27.68
C PRO A 55 2.31 -19.18 26.21
N GLY A 56 1.32 -18.97 25.35
CA GLY A 56 1.51 -18.66 23.93
C GLY A 56 2.29 -17.35 23.68
N GLY A 57 1.97 -16.27 24.41
CA GLY A 57 2.70 -15.00 24.29
C GLY A 57 4.13 -15.10 24.81
N VAL A 58 4.33 -15.82 25.92
CA VAL A 58 5.69 -16.07 26.47
C VAL A 58 6.54 -16.85 25.46
N ALA A 59 5.99 -17.91 24.86
CA ALA A 59 6.67 -18.70 23.83
C ALA A 59 6.98 -17.86 22.58
N ALA A 60 6.03 -17.06 22.11
CA ALA A 60 6.21 -16.18 20.95
C ALA A 60 7.34 -15.16 21.17
N ARG A 61 7.42 -14.53 22.36
CA ARG A 61 8.52 -13.60 22.69
C ARG A 61 9.88 -14.29 22.74
N ARG A 62 9.95 -15.50 23.29
CA ARG A 62 11.20 -16.28 23.33
C ARG A 62 11.67 -16.66 21.93
N LEU A 63 10.76 -17.14 21.08
CA LEU A 63 11.07 -17.43 19.67
C LEU A 63 11.53 -16.19 18.91
N LEU A 64 10.86 -15.04 19.11
CA LEU A 64 11.28 -13.77 18.51
C LEU A 64 12.68 -13.35 18.96
N ALA A 65 13.01 -13.52 20.24
CA ALA A 65 14.34 -13.23 20.78
C ALA A 65 15.41 -14.13 20.14
N LEU A 66 15.14 -15.44 20.01
CA LEU A 66 16.04 -16.38 19.34
C LEU A 66 16.27 -15.99 17.87
N LYS A 67 15.20 -15.65 17.13
CA LYS A 67 15.33 -15.25 15.72
C LYS A 67 16.16 -13.97 15.56
N ARG A 68 15.99 -12.99 16.45
CA ARG A 68 16.78 -11.75 16.46
C ARG A 68 18.27 -12.00 16.70
N ILE A 69 18.61 -12.99 17.52
CA ILE A 69 20.01 -13.38 17.75
C ILE A 69 20.58 -14.06 16.50
N GLU A 70 19.81 -14.95 15.87
CA GLU A 70 20.19 -15.61 14.62
C GLU A 70 20.48 -14.61 13.50
N THR A 71 19.62 -13.61 13.30
CA THR A 71 19.80 -12.59 12.24
C THR A 71 20.93 -11.58 12.51
N LYS A 72 21.48 -11.58 13.72
CA LYS A 72 22.59 -10.68 14.11
C LYS A 72 23.96 -11.37 14.08
N ARG A 73 24.00 -12.68 13.86
CA ARG A 73 25.21 -13.46 13.62
C ARG A 73 25.47 -13.55 12.13
#